data_AF-A0A0R3WD39-F1
#
_entry.id   AF-A0A0R3WD39-F1
#
_cell.length_a   1.000
_cell.length_b   1.000
_cell.length_c   1.000
_cell.angle_alpha   90.00
_cell.angle_beta   90.00
_cell.angle_gamma   90.00
#
_symmetry.space_group_name_H-M   'P 1'
#
loop_
_entity.id
_entity.type
_entity.pdbx_description
1 polymer ?
#
loop_
_entity_poly.entity_id
_entity_poly.type
_entity_poly.pdbx_seq_one_letter_code
_entity_poly.pdbx_strand_id
1 'polypeptide(L)'
;MDYSKWDHIEVSDDEDDTHPNIDTASLFRWRHEARLTRDREWKEEKEKFEKEKKEHIEALQKARSLYEEGVKSNAPNVNDLEENLRKLEVADREWQEKEKEMNKKERLRPLNVDTISHEGRSRTFINKEALKEKPKVDEDNDDDVHEEAADRLRDFVKKHEVEIKKFGMFSRPIDSQQYLLEKPFLVCDETANHLVLWCLDLAMEEKYSLLDHVSHQCIVMQFMLELAKSLKCDPRSCIRPFFNKFINPEPEYQRMFEEELTAFKARIRDRARVKLTEAMQQYEEEERQKRLGPGGLDPYEVIETLPEFSPVETLLFKIPSNGVFERRGQASARQSNHTPLLFHCLLAFQPLRKCFETRDVELLKKTLTEMDPKEAEECMKRCIASGLWVENAAAADAEGGEQVYDTTNGVSVEEVKASAGKDNVKKEEEASANSGDSAPNKS
;
A
#
# COMPACT_ATOMS: atom_id res chain seq x y z
N MET A 1 39.05 -35.09 22.52
CA MET A 1 37.74 -35.34 21.89
C MET A 1 37.84 -36.70 21.23
N ASP A 2 36.88 -37.58 21.45
CA ASP A 2 36.85 -38.93 20.88
C ASP A 2 35.49 -39.09 20.17
N TYR A 3 35.55 -39.47 18.89
CA TYR A 3 34.38 -39.66 18.03
C TYR A 3 34.26 -41.12 17.56
N SER A 4 35.10 -42.04 18.07
CA SER A 4 35.18 -43.44 17.62
C SER A 4 33.87 -44.23 17.75
N LYS A 5 32.93 -43.75 18.59
CA LYS A 5 31.56 -44.24 18.66
C LYS A 5 30.84 -44.24 17.31
N TRP A 6 31.19 -43.32 16.40
CA TRP A 6 30.54 -43.15 15.09
C TRP A 6 31.33 -43.76 13.91
N ASP A 7 32.45 -44.43 14.16
CA ASP A 7 33.31 -45.01 13.11
C ASP A 7 32.64 -46.17 12.33
N HIS A 8 31.60 -46.78 12.89
CA HIS A 8 30.97 -48.01 12.37
C HIS A 8 29.46 -47.79 12.16
N ILE A 9 29.10 -46.93 11.21
CA ILE A 9 27.71 -46.70 10.79
C ILE A 9 27.44 -47.46 9.48
N GLU A 10 26.30 -48.14 9.42
CA GLU A 10 25.80 -48.84 8.22
C GLU A 10 24.54 -48.12 7.70
N VAL A 11 24.66 -47.53 6.50
CA VAL A 11 23.56 -46.89 5.78
C VAL A 11 23.18 -47.77 4.60
N SER A 12 21.93 -48.25 4.53
CA SER A 12 21.50 -49.22 3.49
C SER A 12 21.40 -48.59 2.09
N ASP A 13 21.18 -47.27 2.05
CA ASP A 13 20.97 -46.41 0.89
C ASP A 13 22.13 -45.43 0.68
N ASP A 14 23.34 -45.82 1.10
CA ASP A 14 24.58 -45.06 0.86
C ASP A 14 24.85 -44.90 -0.64
N GLU A 15 24.72 -43.66 -1.13
CA GLU A 15 24.91 -43.30 -2.54
C GLU A 15 26.38 -43.13 -2.96
N ASP A 16 27.30 -43.01 -2.00
CA ASP A 16 28.74 -42.97 -2.25
C ASP A 16 29.32 -44.40 -2.41
N ASP A 17 28.80 -45.40 -1.69
CA ASP A 17 29.18 -46.82 -1.86
C ASP A 17 28.41 -47.49 -3.01
N THR A 18 28.67 -47.03 -4.24
CA THR A 18 28.03 -47.52 -5.47
C THR A 18 29.05 -47.98 -6.52
N HIS A 19 28.61 -48.79 -7.50
CA HIS A 19 29.48 -49.32 -8.55
C HIS A 19 28.83 -49.13 -9.93
N PRO A 20 29.54 -48.63 -10.97
CA PRO A 20 28.94 -48.29 -12.27
C PRO A 20 28.21 -49.42 -13.02
N ASN A 21 28.44 -50.68 -12.64
CA ASN A 21 27.80 -51.86 -13.23
C ASN A 21 26.68 -52.47 -12.37
N ILE A 22 26.33 -51.87 -11.23
CA ILE A 22 25.28 -52.33 -10.32
C ILE A 22 24.18 -51.29 -10.26
N ASP A 23 22.92 -51.71 -10.45
CA ASP A 23 21.77 -50.84 -10.26
C ASP A 23 21.60 -50.50 -8.77
N THR A 24 21.71 -49.22 -8.43
CA THR A 24 21.62 -48.72 -7.05
C THR A 24 20.22 -48.94 -6.46
N ALA A 25 19.16 -48.86 -7.29
CA ALA A 25 17.78 -48.97 -6.83
C ALA A 25 17.43 -50.39 -6.33
N SER A 26 18.03 -51.43 -6.90
CA SER A 26 17.94 -52.80 -6.40
C SER A 26 18.98 -53.10 -5.31
N LEU A 27 20.20 -52.55 -5.42
CA LEU A 27 21.25 -52.70 -4.40
C LEU A 27 20.82 -52.21 -3.01
N PHE A 28 20.22 -51.02 -2.92
CA PHE A 28 19.81 -50.45 -1.62
C PHE A 28 18.71 -51.27 -0.95
N ARG A 29 17.76 -51.81 -1.73
CA ARG A 29 16.72 -52.72 -1.22
C ARG A 29 17.34 -54.03 -0.72
N TRP A 30 18.31 -54.58 -1.46
CA TRP A 30 19.01 -55.79 -1.05
C TRP A 30 19.86 -55.58 0.21
N ARG A 31 20.60 -54.46 0.31
CA ARG A 31 21.32 -54.07 1.54
C ARG A 31 20.37 -53.96 2.73
N HIS A 32 19.22 -53.31 2.55
CA HIS A 32 18.19 -53.19 3.57
C HIS A 32 17.60 -54.55 4.00
N GLU A 33 17.32 -55.45 3.06
CA GLU A 33 16.80 -56.80 3.34
C GLU A 33 17.84 -57.70 4.04
N ALA A 34 19.12 -57.62 3.63
CA ALA A 34 20.24 -58.31 4.27
C ALA A 34 20.48 -57.79 5.70
N ARG A 35 20.28 -56.49 5.94
CA ARG A 35 20.29 -55.87 7.28
C ARG A 35 19.13 -56.38 8.14
N LEU A 36 17.89 -56.32 7.66
CA LEU A 36 16.72 -56.84 8.38
C LEU A 36 16.85 -58.35 8.70
N THR A 37 17.48 -59.12 7.81
CA THR A 37 17.74 -60.54 8.03
C THR A 37 18.76 -60.77 9.14
N ARG A 38 19.93 -60.10 9.09
CA ARG A 38 20.92 -60.13 10.20
C ARG A 38 20.32 -59.66 11.52
N ASP A 39 19.50 -58.62 11.50
CA ASP A 39 18.86 -58.04 12.68
C ASP A 39 17.83 -59.01 13.31
N ARG A 40 17.11 -59.77 12.48
CA ARG A 40 16.21 -60.85 12.92
C ARG A 40 16.99 -62.04 13.49
N GLU A 41 18.01 -62.52 12.79
CA GLU A 41 18.85 -63.65 13.23
C GLU A 41 19.55 -63.32 14.57
N TRP A 42 20.09 -62.10 14.70
CA TRP A 42 20.67 -61.59 15.94
C TRP A 42 19.64 -61.55 17.09
N LYS A 43 18.42 -61.09 16.81
CA LYS A 43 17.34 -61.07 17.80
C LYS A 43 16.98 -62.48 18.27
N GLU A 44 16.87 -63.44 17.35
CA GLU A 44 16.62 -64.85 17.70
C GLU A 44 17.78 -65.49 18.47
N GLU A 45 19.04 -65.19 18.14
CA GLU A 45 20.21 -65.65 18.89
C GLU A 45 20.20 -65.07 20.32
N LYS A 46 19.92 -63.77 20.46
CA LYS A 46 19.84 -63.09 21.75
C LYS A 46 18.69 -63.62 22.62
N GLU A 47 17.50 -63.82 22.06
CA GLU A 47 16.35 -64.38 22.79
C GLU A 47 16.59 -65.82 23.26
N LYS A 48 17.24 -66.67 22.44
CA LYS A 48 17.66 -68.02 22.84
C LYS A 48 18.69 -67.97 23.97
N PHE A 49 19.72 -67.13 23.82
CA PHE A 49 20.77 -66.96 24.82
C PHE A 49 20.22 -66.45 26.17
N GLU A 50 19.34 -65.46 26.16
CA GLU A 50 18.70 -64.93 27.38
C GLU A 50 17.84 -65.99 28.08
N LYS A 51 17.13 -66.83 27.32
CA LYS A 51 16.34 -67.94 27.86
C LYS A 51 17.23 -69.00 28.52
N GLU A 52 18.26 -69.49 27.82
CA GLU A 52 19.18 -70.51 28.34
C GLU A 52 19.96 -69.99 29.56
N LYS A 53 20.40 -68.73 29.52
CA LYS A 53 21.03 -68.05 30.67
C LYS A 53 20.11 -68.00 31.89
N LYS A 54 18.82 -67.70 31.69
CA LYS A 54 17.82 -67.69 32.77
C LYS A 54 17.63 -69.09 33.36
N GLU A 55 17.49 -70.11 32.53
CA GLU A 55 17.38 -71.50 32.97
C GLU A 55 18.62 -71.94 33.76
N HIS A 56 19.82 -71.55 33.32
CA HIS A 56 21.07 -71.80 34.04
C HIS A 56 21.13 -71.12 35.42
N ILE A 57 20.79 -69.82 35.49
CA ILE A 57 20.77 -69.06 36.76
C ILE A 57 19.78 -69.69 37.73
N GLU A 58 18.58 -70.07 37.26
CA GLU A 58 17.59 -70.76 38.09
C GLU A 58 18.09 -72.13 38.57
N ALA A 59 18.78 -72.90 37.73
CA ALA A 59 19.36 -74.19 38.09
C ALA A 59 20.47 -74.05 39.15
N LEU A 60 21.36 -73.07 39.00
CA LEU A 60 22.42 -72.76 39.95
C LEU A 60 21.85 -72.30 41.30
N GLN A 61 20.84 -71.43 41.31
CA GLN A 61 20.14 -71.01 42.53
C GLN A 61 19.51 -72.20 43.26
N LYS A 62 18.81 -73.09 42.54
CA LYS A 62 18.19 -74.31 43.10
C LYS A 62 19.24 -75.29 43.64
N ALA A 63 20.34 -75.50 42.93
CA ALA A 63 21.43 -76.36 43.39
C ALA A 63 22.11 -75.81 44.65
N ARG A 64 22.32 -74.49 44.71
CA ARG A 64 22.89 -73.82 45.88
C ARG A 64 21.99 -73.92 47.11
N SER A 65 20.68 -73.69 46.98
CA SER A 65 19.75 -73.84 48.10
C SER A 65 19.68 -75.29 48.60
N LEU A 66 19.64 -76.27 47.68
CA LEU A 66 19.64 -77.70 48.03
C LEU A 66 20.93 -78.13 48.72
N TYR A 67 22.10 -77.61 48.32
CA TYR A 67 23.36 -77.85 49.02
C TYR A 67 23.33 -77.26 50.44
N GLU A 68 22.91 -76.00 50.60
CA GLU A 68 22.80 -75.36 51.91
C GLU A 68 21.81 -76.08 52.85
N GLU A 69 20.71 -76.62 52.32
CA GLU A 69 19.73 -77.44 53.07
C GLU A 69 20.28 -78.84 53.40
N GLY A 70 20.99 -79.49 52.47
CA GLY A 70 21.65 -80.78 52.68
C GLY A 70 22.72 -80.72 53.77
N VAL A 71 23.53 -79.65 53.78
CA VAL A 71 24.54 -79.40 54.83
C VAL A 71 23.88 -79.16 56.19
N LYS A 72 22.78 -78.40 56.25
CA LYS A 72 22.02 -78.15 57.50
C LYS A 72 21.33 -79.41 58.05
N SER A 73 20.92 -80.33 57.17
CA SER A 73 20.24 -81.58 57.53
C SER A 73 21.17 -82.78 57.71
N ASN A 74 22.48 -82.61 57.46
CA ASN A 74 23.52 -83.64 57.55
C ASN A 74 23.18 -84.91 56.76
N ALA A 75 22.66 -84.73 55.55
CA ALA A 75 22.12 -85.81 54.72
C ALA A 75 23.23 -86.69 54.08
N PRO A 76 23.00 -88.00 53.84
CA PRO A 76 24.01 -88.88 53.24
C PRO A 76 24.45 -88.52 51.82
N ASN A 77 23.68 -87.72 51.10
CA ASN A 77 23.90 -87.31 49.70
C ASN A 77 24.57 -85.93 49.55
N VAL A 78 25.14 -85.35 50.63
CA VAL A 78 25.79 -84.03 50.58
C VAL A 78 26.96 -83.99 49.58
N ASN A 79 27.72 -85.08 49.43
CA ASN A 79 28.81 -85.15 48.44
C ASN A 79 28.27 -85.04 46.99
N ASP A 80 27.17 -85.72 46.67
CA ASP A 80 26.56 -85.67 45.34
C ASP A 80 25.99 -84.26 45.05
N LEU A 81 25.42 -83.61 46.06
CA LEU A 81 24.95 -82.23 45.98
C LEU A 81 26.11 -81.24 45.79
N GLU A 82 27.25 -81.46 46.47
CA GLU A 82 28.46 -80.65 46.28
C GLU A 82 29.05 -80.83 44.88
N GLU A 83 29.12 -82.07 44.37
CA GLU A 83 29.62 -82.34 43.03
C GLU A 83 28.72 -81.71 41.95
N ASN A 84 27.39 -81.75 42.14
CA ASN A 84 26.44 -81.09 41.25
C ASN A 84 26.52 -79.55 41.32
N LEU A 85 26.73 -78.97 42.51
CA LEU A 85 26.97 -77.54 42.66
C LEU A 85 28.28 -77.14 41.94
N ARG A 86 29.39 -77.85 42.18
CA ARG A 86 30.67 -77.61 41.50
C ARG A 86 30.57 -77.71 39.97
N LYS A 87 29.80 -78.66 39.44
CA LYS A 87 29.52 -78.78 37.99
C LYS A 87 28.80 -77.54 37.44
N LEU A 88 27.80 -77.04 38.17
CA LEU A 88 27.06 -75.83 37.80
C LEU A 88 27.89 -74.54 37.97
N GLU A 89 28.81 -74.49 38.93
CA GLU A 89 29.77 -73.37 39.09
C GLU A 89 30.84 -73.34 37.97
N VAL A 90 31.25 -74.50 37.45
CA VAL A 90 32.09 -74.58 36.25
C VAL A 90 31.31 -74.11 35.03
N ALA A 91 30.07 -74.59 34.86
CA ALA A 91 29.19 -74.14 33.78
C ALA A 91 28.90 -72.62 33.86
N ASP A 92 28.74 -72.04 35.05
CA ASP A 92 28.55 -70.59 35.22
C ASP A 92 29.72 -69.78 34.67
N ARG A 93 30.95 -70.27 34.83
CA ARG A 93 32.15 -69.64 34.26
C ARG A 93 32.11 -69.63 32.74
N GLU A 94 31.69 -70.74 32.13
CA GLU A 94 31.48 -70.83 30.68
C GLU A 94 30.35 -69.89 30.22
N TRP A 95 29.28 -69.74 31.00
CA TRP A 95 28.20 -68.78 30.73
C TRP A 95 28.66 -67.32 30.83
N GLN A 96 29.51 -66.98 31.80
CA GLN A 96 30.12 -65.66 31.91
C GLN A 96 31.07 -65.36 30.74
N GLU A 97 31.71 -66.37 30.15
CA GLU A 97 32.52 -66.20 28.94
C GLU A 97 31.63 -65.98 27.71
N LYS A 98 30.59 -66.80 27.51
CA LYS A 98 29.59 -66.61 26.45
C LYS A 98 28.89 -65.24 26.55
N GLU A 99 28.60 -64.75 27.75
CA GLU A 99 28.04 -63.41 27.96
C GLU A 99 29.01 -62.30 27.54
N LYS A 100 30.32 -62.43 27.82
CA LYS A 100 31.33 -61.48 27.34
C LYS A 100 31.43 -61.50 25.82
N GLU A 101 31.30 -62.66 25.19
CA GLU A 101 31.25 -62.78 23.72
C GLU A 101 30.00 -62.12 23.14
N MET A 102 28.81 -62.36 23.70
CA MET A 102 27.57 -61.73 23.25
C MET A 102 27.61 -60.20 23.41
N ASN A 103 28.09 -59.69 24.56
CA ASN A 103 28.28 -58.25 24.77
C ASN A 103 29.33 -57.65 23.81
N LYS A 104 30.36 -58.42 23.44
CA LYS A 104 31.34 -57.99 22.42
C LYS A 104 30.72 -57.95 21.02
N LYS A 105 29.90 -58.94 20.64
CA LYS A 105 29.12 -58.93 19.39
C LYS A 105 28.18 -57.72 19.35
N GLU A 106 27.44 -57.44 20.43
CA GLU A 106 26.53 -56.30 20.52
C GLU A 106 27.27 -54.96 20.36
N ARG A 107 28.45 -54.80 20.98
CA ARG A 107 29.27 -53.58 20.86
C ARG A 107 29.93 -53.40 19.48
N LEU A 108 30.19 -54.49 18.75
CA LEU A 108 30.78 -54.46 17.41
C LEU A 108 29.72 -54.39 16.29
N ARG A 109 28.43 -54.46 16.63
CA ARG A 109 27.34 -54.37 15.66
C ARG A 109 27.29 -52.96 15.06
N PRO A 110 27.18 -52.80 13.73
CA PRO A 110 27.10 -51.49 13.10
C PRO A 110 25.90 -50.68 13.61
N LEU A 111 26.12 -49.38 13.77
CA LEU A 111 25.09 -48.40 14.06
C LEU A 111 24.26 -48.13 12.81
N ASN A 112 22.93 -48.12 12.94
CA ASN A 112 21.98 -47.88 11.86
C ASN A 112 20.79 -47.05 12.37
N VAL A 113 19.85 -46.68 11.50
CA VAL A 113 18.69 -45.83 11.85
C VAL A 113 17.90 -46.32 13.08
N ASP A 114 17.81 -47.65 13.27
CA ASP A 114 17.05 -48.29 14.35
C ASP A 114 17.85 -48.43 15.67
N THR A 115 19.17 -48.21 15.65
CA THR A 115 20.07 -48.34 16.82
C THR A 115 20.71 -47.02 17.23
N ILE A 116 20.81 -46.04 16.33
CA ILE A 116 21.34 -44.69 16.61
C ILE A 116 20.36 -43.85 17.43
N SER A 117 19.07 -43.94 17.14
CA SER A 117 18.04 -43.08 17.73
C SER A 117 16.66 -43.73 17.76
N HIS A 118 15.74 -43.14 18.51
CA HIS A 118 14.32 -43.47 18.50
C HIS A 118 13.50 -42.18 18.30
N GLU A 119 12.26 -42.32 17.85
CA GLU A 119 11.36 -41.19 17.63
C GLU A 119 11.01 -40.49 18.96
N GLY A 120 11.72 -39.42 19.30
CA GLY A 120 11.50 -38.68 20.54
C GLY A 120 10.25 -37.78 20.53
N ARG A 121 9.90 -37.23 19.35
CA ARG A 121 8.68 -36.43 19.15
C ARG A 121 8.39 -36.26 17.66
N SER A 122 7.19 -36.63 17.23
CA SER A 122 6.62 -36.17 15.95
C SER A 122 5.43 -35.26 16.19
N ARG A 123 5.35 -34.17 15.41
CA ARG A 123 4.24 -33.22 15.42
C ARG A 123 4.13 -32.60 14.04
N THR A 124 3.06 -32.93 13.33
CA THR A 124 2.66 -32.23 12.11
C THR A 124 1.74 -31.05 12.47
N PHE A 125 1.87 -29.94 11.73
CA PHE A 125 0.97 -28.81 11.83
C PHE A 125 0.59 -28.37 10.41
N ILE A 126 -0.69 -28.47 10.08
CA ILE A 126 -1.23 -28.05 8.79
C ILE A 126 -2.01 -26.77 9.04
N ASN A 127 -1.61 -25.67 8.39
CA ASN A 127 -2.33 -24.40 8.48
C ASN A 127 -3.62 -24.47 7.66
N LYS A 128 -4.69 -25.02 8.26
CA LYS A 128 -6.01 -25.13 7.64
C LYS A 128 -6.73 -23.80 7.47
N GLU A 129 -6.32 -22.77 8.21
CA GLU A 129 -6.95 -21.44 8.15
C GLU A 129 -6.50 -20.67 6.91
N ALA A 130 -5.22 -20.79 6.52
CA ALA A 130 -4.71 -20.27 5.25
C ALA A 130 -5.29 -20.96 4.00
N LEU A 131 -6.01 -22.07 4.15
CA LEU A 131 -6.72 -22.77 3.06
C LEU A 131 -8.19 -22.33 2.91
N LYS A 132 -8.72 -21.53 3.85
CA LYS A 132 -10.05 -20.94 3.68
C LYS A 132 -9.91 -19.72 2.79
N GLU A 133 -10.65 -19.68 1.68
CA GLU A 133 -10.90 -18.41 0.99
C GLU A 133 -11.46 -17.43 2.03
N LYS A 134 -10.88 -16.21 2.10
CA LYS A 134 -11.49 -15.16 2.90
C LYS A 134 -12.91 -14.95 2.37
N PRO A 135 -13.94 -14.88 3.25
CA PRO A 135 -15.27 -14.55 2.79
C PRO A 135 -15.19 -13.24 2.00
N LYS A 136 -15.88 -13.18 0.86
CA LYS A 136 -16.15 -11.89 0.23
C LYS A 136 -16.90 -11.07 1.27
N VAL A 137 -16.43 -9.85 1.52
CA VAL A 137 -17.25 -8.87 2.23
C VAL A 137 -18.40 -8.56 1.28
N ASP A 138 -19.63 -8.82 1.70
CA ASP A 138 -20.80 -8.52 0.88
C ASP A 138 -20.90 -7.00 0.74
N GLU A 139 -20.79 -6.48 -0.49
CA GLU A 139 -20.64 -5.05 -0.82
C GLU A 139 -21.95 -4.22 -0.62
N ASP A 140 -22.92 -4.77 0.12
CA ASP A 140 -24.31 -4.29 0.18
C ASP A 140 -24.65 -3.41 1.40
N ASN A 141 -23.66 -2.98 2.20
CA ASN A 141 -23.82 -1.98 3.26
C ASN A 141 -22.60 -1.04 3.35
N ASP A 142 -22.75 -0.02 4.21
CA ASP A 142 -21.69 0.65 4.98
C ASP A 142 -21.04 1.93 4.41
N ASP A 143 -21.50 3.08 4.92
CA ASP A 143 -20.64 4.26 5.10
C ASP A 143 -19.41 3.91 6.00
N ASP A 144 -19.58 2.99 6.96
CA ASP A 144 -18.53 2.52 7.90
C ASP A 144 -17.36 1.79 7.20
N VAL A 145 -17.60 1.03 6.11
CA VAL A 145 -16.53 0.30 5.38
C VAL A 145 -15.66 1.25 4.57
N HIS A 146 -16.23 2.34 4.08
CA HIS A 146 -15.46 3.41 3.43
C HIS A 146 -14.57 4.15 4.43
N GLU A 147 -15.04 4.42 5.65
CA GLU A 147 -14.21 5.02 6.69
C GLU A 147 -13.10 4.06 7.17
N GLU A 148 -13.41 2.78 7.42
CA GLU A 148 -12.40 1.79 7.81
C GLU A 148 -11.35 1.55 6.70
N ALA A 149 -11.77 1.58 5.43
CA ALA A 149 -10.85 1.51 4.29
C ALA A 149 -9.95 2.75 4.19
N ALA A 150 -10.49 3.94 4.47
CA ALA A 150 -9.71 5.17 4.53
C ALA A 150 -8.68 5.13 5.68
N ASP A 151 -9.04 4.59 6.85
CA ASP A 151 -8.08 4.45 7.96
C ASP A 151 -7.01 3.40 7.70
N ARG A 152 -7.36 2.24 7.11
CA ARG A 152 -6.37 1.27 6.64
C ARG A 152 -5.37 1.91 5.67
N LEU A 153 -5.86 2.70 4.71
CA LEU A 153 -5.01 3.45 3.78
C LEU A 153 -4.13 4.47 4.51
N ARG A 154 -4.71 5.30 5.40
CA ARG A 154 -3.97 6.30 6.19
C ARG A 154 -2.82 5.66 6.96
N ASP A 155 -3.07 4.55 7.65
CA ASP A 155 -2.07 3.89 8.50
C ASP A 155 -1.06 3.02 7.72
N PHE A 156 -1.45 2.47 6.58
CA PHE A 156 -0.53 1.77 5.68
C PHE A 156 0.45 2.75 5.02
N VAL A 157 -0.06 3.88 4.48
CA VAL A 157 0.76 4.92 3.86
C VAL A 157 1.74 5.51 4.86
N LYS A 158 1.31 5.90 6.08
CA LYS A 158 2.22 6.41 7.13
C LYS A 158 3.41 5.48 7.43
N LYS A 159 3.24 4.17 7.28
CA LYS A 159 4.28 3.16 7.54
C LYS A 159 5.17 2.88 6.33
N HIS A 160 4.62 2.97 5.11
CA HIS A 160 5.23 2.46 3.89
C HIS A 160 5.39 3.49 2.75
N GLU A 161 5.12 4.77 2.98
CA GLU A 161 5.20 5.85 1.98
C GLU A 161 6.52 5.85 1.20
N VAL A 162 7.66 5.76 1.90
CA VAL A 162 9.00 5.74 1.29
C VAL A 162 9.18 4.53 0.37
N GLU A 163 8.54 3.41 0.68
CA GLU A 163 8.63 2.16 -0.06
C GLU A 163 7.72 2.16 -1.28
N ILE A 164 6.52 2.72 -1.16
CA ILE A 164 5.59 2.93 -2.27
C ILE A 164 6.19 3.95 -3.26
N LYS A 165 6.75 5.07 -2.77
CA LYS A 165 7.43 6.06 -3.61
C LYS A 165 8.66 5.45 -4.28
N LYS A 166 9.46 4.64 -3.57
CA LYS A 166 10.58 3.89 -4.19
C LYS A 166 10.10 2.93 -5.27
N PHE A 167 8.97 2.24 -5.07
CA PHE A 167 8.37 1.39 -6.09
C PHE A 167 7.97 2.20 -7.35
N GLY A 168 7.28 3.33 -7.16
CA GLY A 168 6.87 4.21 -8.25
C GLY A 168 8.03 4.84 -9.04
N MET A 169 9.25 4.80 -8.53
CA MET A 169 10.46 5.27 -9.22
C MET A 169 11.16 4.20 -10.07
N PHE A 170 10.74 2.93 -10.05
CA PHE A 170 11.33 1.93 -10.96
C PHE A 170 10.87 2.09 -12.41
N SER A 171 11.71 1.61 -13.34
CA SER A 171 11.40 1.56 -14.78
C SER A 171 11.40 0.12 -15.29
N ARG A 172 12.47 -0.63 -14.97
CA ARG A 172 12.70 -1.96 -15.51
C ARG A 172 11.81 -2.99 -14.80
N PRO A 173 11.16 -3.91 -15.54
CA PRO A 173 10.26 -4.91 -14.93
C PRO A 173 10.99 -5.85 -13.97
N ILE A 174 12.27 -6.15 -14.21
CA ILE A 174 13.10 -7.01 -13.35
C ILE A 174 13.35 -6.34 -11.99
N ASP A 175 13.64 -5.04 -11.98
CA ASP A 175 13.90 -4.28 -10.76
C ASP A 175 12.61 -4.15 -9.92
N SER A 176 11.48 -3.84 -10.57
CA SER A 176 10.15 -3.84 -9.95
C SER A 176 9.77 -5.22 -9.40
N GLN A 177 10.04 -6.31 -10.15
CA GLN A 177 9.76 -7.68 -9.73
C GLN A 177 10.57 -8.06 -8.47
N GLN A 178 11.88 -7.81 -8.48
CA GLN A 178 12.76 -8.13 -7.35
C GLN A 178 12.34 -7.35 -6.10
N TYR A 179 12.03 -6.06 -6.23
CA TYR A 179 11.58 -5.24 -5.11
C TYR A 179 10.25 -5.70 -4.51
N LEU A 180 9.28 -6.12 -5.34
CA LEU A 180 8.02 -6.68 -4.85
C LEU A 180 8.17 -8.10 -4.27
N LEU A 181 9.17 -8.87 -4.69
CA LEU A 181 9.52 -10.15 -4.05
C LEU A 181 10.19 -9.96 -2.69
N GLU A 182 11.03 -8.92 -2.54
CA GLU A 182 11.61 -8.51 -1.26
C GLU A 182 10.58 -7.91 -0.31
N LYS A 183 9.56 -7.22 -0.85
CA LYS A 183 8.50 -6.56 -0.08
C LYS A 183 7.08 -6.95 -0.57
N PRO A 184 6.63 -8.20 -0.36
CA PRO A 184 5.33 -8.68 -0.86
C PRO A 184 4.13 -7.92 -0.28
N PHE A 185 4.29 -7.29 0.89
CA PHE A 185 3.22 -6.50 1.52
C PHE A 185 2.81 -5.26 0.69
N LEU A 186 3.68 -4.77 -0.21
CA LEU A 186 3.36 -3.65 -1.11
C LEU A 186 2.35 -4.03 -2.20
N VAL A 187 2.13 -5.32 -2.47
CA VAL A 187 1.12 -5.75 -3.45
C VAL A 187 -0.25 -5.80 -2.78
N CYS A 188 -0.94 -4.66 -2.80
CA CYS A 188 -2.28 -4.46 -2.26
C CYS A 188 -2.97 -3.24 -2.92
N ASP A 189 -4.30 -3.15 -2.79
CA ASP A 189 -5.09 -2.05 -3.35
C ASP A 189 -4.72 -0.69 -2.72
N GLU A 190 -4.27 -0.64 -1.45
CA GLU A 190 -3.82 0.59 -0.79
C GLU A 190 -2.59 1.22 -1.47
N THR A 191 -1.63 0.40 -1.91
CA THR A 191 -0.46 0.86 -2.68
C THR A 191 -0.89 1.46 -4.01
N ALA A 192 -1.81 0.81 -4.73
CA ALA A 192 -2.33 1.34 -5.99
C ALA A 192 -3.04 2.69 -5.77
N ASN A 193 -3.88 2.80 -4.73
CA ASN A 193 -4.58 4.04 -4.39
C ASN A 193 -3.61 5.17 -4.02
N HIS A 194 -2.55 4.90 -3.25
CA HIS A 194 -1.54 5.92 -2.93
C HIS A 194 -0.75 6.37 -4.16
N LEU A 195 -0.42 5.47 -5.10
CA LEU A 195 0.23 5.85 -6.37
C LEU A 195 -0.69 6.72 -7.24
N VAL A 196 -2.00 6.47 -7.26
CA VAL A 196 -2.99 7.33 -7.95
C VAL A 196 -3.05 8.73 -7.33
N LEU A 197 -3.07 8.83 -5.99
CA LEU A 197 -3.03 10.12 -5.30
C LEU A 197 -1.73 10.87 -5.59
N TRP A 198 -0.57 10.21 -5.53
CA TRP A 198 0.70 10.83 -5.87
C TRP A 198 0.77 11.30 -7.34
N CYS A 199 0.17 10.56 -8.28
CA CYS A 199 0.02 11.02 -9.66
C CYS A 199 -0.84 12.29 -9.76
N LEU A 200 -1.92 12.40 -8.97
CA LEU A 200 -2.76 13.59 -8.92
C LEU A 200 -2.00 14.80 -8.37
N ASP A 201 -1.24 14.62 -7.30
CA ASP A 201 -0.38 15.67 -6.72
C ASP A 201 0.66 16.15 -7.74
N LEU A 202 1.35 15.24 -8.42
CA LEU A 202 2.31 15.56 -9.48
C LEU A 202 1.68 16.30 -10.67
N ALA A 203 0.40 16.06 -10.96
CA ALA A 203 -0.34 16.77 -12.01
C ALA A 203 -0.77 18.18 -11.58
N MET A 204 -1.07 18.39 -10.29
CA MET A 204 -1.32 19.72 -9.72
C MET A 204 -0.02 20.55 -9.60
N GLU A 205 1.11 19.89 -9.37
CA GLU A 205 2.46 20.52 -9.37
C GLU A 205 3.05 20.71 -10.79
N GLU A 206 2.29 20.44 -11.86
CA GLU A 206 2.73 20.51 -13.27
C GLU A 206 3.95 19.61 -13.65
N LYS A 207 4.30 18.62 -12.81
CA LYS A 207 5.47 17.73 -12.99
C LYS A 207 5.18 16.56 -13.92
N TYR A 208 4.80 16.85 -15.16
CA TYR A 208 4.33 15.86 -16.14
C TYR A 208 5.34 14.75 -16.48
N SER A 209 6.65 15.04 -16.47
CA SER A 209 7.70 14.04 -16.71
C SER A 209 7.78 12.97 -15.62
N LEU A 210 7.58 13.37 -14.35
CA LEU A 210 7.54 12.44 -13.23
C LEU A 210 6.19 11.71 -13.16
N LEU A 211 5.08 12.41 -13.45
CA LEU A 211 3.77 11.79 -13.62
C LEU A 211 3.81 10.65 -14.66
N ASP A 212 4.43 10.88 -15.81
CA ASP A 212 4.53 9.89 -16.89
C ASP A 212 5.22 8.59 -16.45
N HIS A 213 6.21 8.71 -15.55
CA HIS A 213 6.99 7.62 -14.99
C HIS A 213 6.24 6.88 -13.88
N VAL A 214 5.70 7.61 -12.89
CA VAL A 214 4.93 7.02 -11.77
C VAL A 214 3.65 6.35 -12.28
N SER A 215 3.01 6.91 -13.32
CA SER A 215 1.83 6.32 -13.96
C SER A 215 2.08 4.90 -14.46
N HIS A 216 3.27 4.61 -15.00
CA HIS A 216 3.63 3.27 -15.47
C HIS A 216 3.60 2.24 -14.34
N GLN A 217 4.23 2.55 -13.20
CA GLN A 217 4.24 1.66 -12.03
C GLN A 217 2.86 1.57 -11.36
N CYS A 218 2.05 2.63 -11.44
CA CYS A 218 0.65 2.61 -11.00
C CYS A 218 -0.20 1.59 -11.78
N ILE A 219 -0.11 1.60 -13.13
CA ILE A 219 -0.82 0.63 -13.98
C ILE A 219 -0.29 -0.79 -13.81
N VAL A 220 1.03 -0.96 -13.63
CA VAL A 220 1.63 -2.26 -13.27
C VAL A 220 0.97 -2.84 -12.01
N MET A 221 0.82 -2.04 -10.94
CA MET A 221 0.16 -2.51 -9.71
C MET A 221 -1.33 -2.83 -9.94
N GLN A 222 -2.06 -2.01 -10.70
CA GLN A 222 -3.47 -2.25 -11.01
C GLN A 222 -3.68 -3.54 -11.82
N PHE A 223 -2.91 -3.76 -12.89
CA PHE A 223 -2.98 -4.97 -13.70
C PHE A 223 -2.55 -6.23 -12.91
N MET A 224 -1.64 -6.11 -11.93
CA MET A 224 -1.32 -7.20 -11.00
C MET A 224 -2.51 -7.60 -10.12
N LEU A 225 -3.23 -6.62 -9.57
CA LEU A 225 -4.43 -6.83 -8.75
C LEU A 225 -5.58 -7.41 -9.59
N GLU A 226 -5.74 -6.97 -10.83
CA GLU A 226 -6.73 -7.53 -11.78
C GLU A 226 -6.39 -8.97 -12.21
N LEU A 227 -5.10 -9.27 -12.46
CA LEU A 227 -4.65 -10.63 -12.71
C LEU A 227 -4.90 -11.55 -11.50
N ALA A 228 -4.73 -11.04 -10.28
CA ALA A 228 -5.04 -11.77 -9.06
C ALA A 228 -6.55 -12.04 -8.91
N LYS A 229 -7.38 -11.02 -9.15
CA LYS A 229 -8.85 -11.11 -9.14
C LYS A 229 -9.38 -12.13 -10.17
N SER A 230 -8.85 -12.12 -11.39
CA SER A 230 -9.23 -13.08 -12.45
C SER A 230 -8.77 -14.52 -12.16
N LEU A 231 -7.57 -14.71 -11.58
CA LEU A 231 -7.06 -16.02 -11.16
C LEU A 231 -7.60 -16.52 -9.81
N LYS A 232 -8.38 -15.69 -9.09
CA LYS A 232 -8.87 -15.95 -7.71
C LYS A 232 -7.76 -16.33 -6.74
N CYS A 233 -6.58 -15.73 -6.90
CA CYS A 233 -5.43 -15.98 -6.03
C CYS A 233 -5.04 -14.71 -5.26
N ASP A 234 -4.27 -14.87 -4.17
CA ASP A 234 -3.74 -13.71 -3.45
C ASP A 234 -2.75 -12.93 -4.36
N PRO A 235 -2.85 -11.59 -4.45
CA PRO A 235 -2.00 -10.78 -5.32
C PRO A 235 -0.49 -10.98 -5.13
N ARG A 236 -0.06 -11.37 -3.92
CA ARG A 236 1.37 -11.60 -3.61
C ARG A 236 1.89 -12.88 -4.26
N SER A 237 0.99 -13.78 -4.67
CA SER A 237 1.31 -15.00 -5.40
C SER A 237 1.42 -14.78 -6.93
N CYS A 238 0.78 -13.73 -7.47
CA CYS A 238 0.77 -13.48 -8.92
C CYS A 238 1.99 -12.71 -9.44
N ILE A 239 2.88 -12.21 -8.56
CA ILE A 239 4.06 -11.39 -8.90
C ILE A 239 4.92 -12.03 -10.00
N ARG A 240 5.37 -13.28 -9.82
CA ARG A 240 6.23 -13.95 -10.82
C ARG A 240 5.48 -14.25 -12.12
N PRO A 241 4.27 -14.86 -12.12
CA PRO A 241 3.46 -15.03 -13.32
C PRO A 241 3.20 -13.73 -14.10
N PHE A 242 3.00 -12.61 -13.41
CA PHE A 242 2.77 -11.30 -14.01
C PHE A 242 4.00 -10.80 -14.77
N PHE A 243 5.15 -10.64 -14.10
CA PHE A 243 6.35 -10.09 -14.74
C PHE A 243 6.92 -10.99 -15.84
N ASN A 244 6.66 -12.31 -15.81
CA ASN A 244 6.99 -13.19 -16.93
C ASN A 244 6.27 -12.78 -18.24
N LYS A 245 5.05 -12.22 -18.16
CA LYS A 245 4.34 -11.66 -19.33
C LYS A 245 4.95 -10.35 -19.82
N PHE A 246 5.67 -9.61 -18.97
CA PHE A 246 6.41 -8.40 -19.38
C PHE A 246 7.78 -8.72 -19.99
N ILE A 247 8.37 -9.87 -19.66
CA ILE A 247 9.64 -10.34 -20.26
C ILE A 247 9.40 -10.91 -21.67
N ASN A 248 8.33 -11.69 -21.85
CA ASN A 248 7.89 -12.20 -23.16
C ASN A 248 6.49 -11.66 -23.51
N PRO A 249 6.38 -10.38 -23.88
CA PRO A 249 5.09 -9.75 -24.15
C PRO A 249 4.45 -10.26 -25.44
N GLU A 250 3.19 -10.63 -25.35
CA GLU A 250 2.31 -10.73 -26.51
C GLU A 250 1.99 -9.30 -27.02
N PRO A 251 2.09 -9.01 -28.33
CA PRO A 251 1.95 -7.65 -28.83
C PRO A 251 0.57 -7.02 -28.55
N GLU A 252 -0.48 -7.84 -28.43
CA GLU A 252 -1.79 -7.36 -28.00
C GLU A 252 -1.80 -6.93 -26.53
N TYR A 253 -1.11 -7.64 -25.64
CA TYR A 253 -0.99 -7.26 -24.23
C TYR A 253 -0.24 -5.93 -24.05
N GLN A 254 0.81 -5.69 -24.83
CA GLN A 254 1.49 -4.39 -24.88
C GLN A 254 0.56 -3.26 -25.34
N ARG A 255 -0.19 -3.47 -26.44
CA ARG A 255 -1.14 -2.47 -26.95
C ARG A 255 -2.18 -2.09 -25.87
N MET A 256 -2.81 -3.08 -25.23
CA MET A 256 -3.79 -2.84 -24.17
C MET A 256 -3.19 -2.09 -22.97
N PHE A 257 -1.94 -2.40 -22.60
CA PHE A 257 -1.24 -1.71 -21.51
C PHE A 257 -0.90 -0.25 -21.86
N GLU A 258 -0.47 0.03 -23.09
CA GLU A 258 -0.18 1.39 -23.58
C GLU A 258 -1.46 2.24 -23.74
N GLU A 259 -2.55 1.63 -24.19
CA GLU A 259 -3.88 2.25 -24.29
C GLU A 259 -4.39 2.65 -22.89
N GLU A 260 -4.37 1.74 -21.90
CA GLU A 260 -4.78 2.07 -20.52
C GLU A 260 -3.83 3.06 -19.83
N LEU A 261 -2.52 2.98 -20.07
CA LEU A 261 -1.57 3.96 -19.54
C LEU A 261 -1.85 5.37 -20.10
N THR A 262 -2.21 5.46 -21.38
CA THR A 262 -2.58 6.73 -22.03
C THR A 262 -3.91 7.26 -21.50
N ALA A 263 -4.92 6.39 -21.39
CA ALA A 263 -6.23 6.75 -20.83
C ALA A 263 -6.11 7.18 -19.36
N PHE A 264 -5.30 6.49 -18.55
CA PHE A 264 -5.03 6.87 -17.16
C PHE A 264 -4.39 8.26 -17.05
N LYS A 265 -3.37 8.56 -17.86
CA LYS A 265 -2.74 9.89 -17.88
C LYS A 265 -3.73 11.00 -18.24
N ALA A 266 -4.66 10.75 -19.17
CA ALA A 266 -5.75 11.68 -19.47
C ALA A 266 -6.67 11.87 -18.25
N ARG A 267 -7.18 10.76 -17.66
CA ARG A 267 -8.03 10.78 -16.46
C ARG A 267 -7.41 11.57 -15.29
N ILE A 268 -6.10 11.43 -15.05
CA ILE A 268 -5.39 12.18 -13.99
C ILE A 268 -5.29 13.67 -14.32
N ARG A 269 -4.96 14.06 -15.56
CA ARG A 269 -4.89 15.47 -15.98
C ARG A 269 -6.25 16.15 -15.90
N ASP A 270 -7.31 15.48 -16.38
CA ASP A 270 -8.68 16.00 -16.31
C ASP A 270 -9.12 16.17 -14.85
N ARG A 271 -8.84 15.18 -13.98
CA ARG A 271 -9.16 15.27 -12.54
C ARG A 271 -8.36 16.34 -11.81
N ALA A 272 -7.09 16.56 -12.18
CA ALA A 272 -6.29 17.67 -11.65
C ALA A 272 -6.88 19.02 -12.08
N ARG A 273 -7.30 19.16 -13.35
CA ARG A 273 -7.95 20.38 -13.85
C ARG A 273 -9.28 20.64 -13.14
N VAL A 274 -10.12 19.62 -12.95
CA VAL A 274 -11.38 19.74 -12.19
C VAL A 274 -11.11 20.20 -10.76
N LYS A 275 -10.18 19.56 -10.03
CA LYS A 275 -9.81 19.99 -8.67
C LYS A 275 -9.27 21.42 -8.61
N LEU A 276 -8.47 21.83 -9.59
CA LEU A 276 -7.96 23.20 -9.66
C LEU A 276 -9.11 24.20 -9.88
N THR A 277 -10.05 23.89 -10.78
CA THR A 277 -11.27 24.69 -10.99
C THR A 277 -12.14 24.76 -9.73
N GLU A 278 -12.35 23.65 -9.03
CA GLU A 278 -13.11 23.59 -7.77
C GLU A 278 -12.44 24.43 -6.68
N ALA A 279 -11.11 24.36 -6.54
CA ALA A 279 -10.35 25.17 -5.57
C ALA A 279 -10.38 26.66 -5.91
N MET A 280 -10.34 27.02 -7.21
CA MET A 280 -10.51 28.40 -7.65
C MET A 280 -11.92 28.92 -7.34
N GLN A 281 -12.96 28.12 -7.61
CA GLN A 281 -14.35 28.47 -7.29
C GLN A 281 -14.57 28.65 -5.79
N GLN A 282 -14.03 27.77 -4.95
CA GLN A 282 -14.08 27.92 -3.49
C GLN A 282 -13.40 29.21 -3.02
N TYR A 283 -12.26 29.57 -3.59
CA TYR A 283 -11.57 30.83 -3.29
C TYR A 283 -12.39 32.05 -3.75
N GLU A 284 -13.00 32.00 -4.94
CA GLU A 284 -13.90 33.04 -5.45
C GLU A 284 -15.17 33.18 -4.59
N GLU A 285 -15.72 32.08 -4.09
CA GLU A 285 -16.87 32.06 -3.16
C GLU A 285 -16.51 32.61 -1.78
N GLU A 286 -15.34 32.27 -1.23
CA GLU A 286 -14.84 32.87 0.02
C GLU A 286 -14.58 34.38 -0.12
N GLU A 287 -13.97 34.80 -1.24
CA GLU A 287 -13.77 36.22 -1.54
C GLU A 287 -15.09 36.96 -1.76
N ARG A 288 -16.08 36.33 -2.39
CA ARG A 288 -17.46 36.80 -2.45
C ARG A 288 -18.07 36.95 -1.05
N GLN A 289 -17.96 35.94 -0.20
CA GLN A 289 -18.53 35.96 1.15
C GLN A 289 -17.95 37.13 1.98
N LYS A 290 -16.65 37.42 1.85
CA LYS A 290 -16.01 38.60 2.47
C LYS A 290 -16.50 39.95 1.91
N ARG A 291 -17.08 39.96 0.70
CA ARG A 291 -17.60 41.17 0.01
C ARG A 291 -19.10 41.37 0.19
N LEU A 292 -19.83 40.40 0.75
CA LEU A 292 -21.28 40.52 0.96
C LEU A 292 -21.59 41.69 1.90
N GLY A 293 -22.59 42.49 1.51
CA GLY A 293 -23.11 43.57 2.33
C GLY A 293 -23.89 43.08 3.56
N PRO A 294 -24.34 44.01 4.43
CA PRO A 294 -25.01 43.69 5.70
C PRO A 294 -26.33 42.90 5.56
N GLY A 295 -26.91 42.82 4.36
CA GLY A 295 -28.07 42.00 4.02
C GLY A 295 -27.76 40.75 3.19
N GLY A 296 -26.49 40.34 3.06
CA GLY A 296 -26.10 39.11 2.38
C GLY A 296 -26.14 39.16 0.84
N LEU A 297 -26.18 40.36 0.26
CA LEU A 297 -26.10 40.56 -1.20
C LEU A 297 -24.71 41.09 -1.60
N ASP A 298 -24.21 40.66 -2.75
CA ASP A 298 -22.96 41.15 -3.35
C ASP A 298 -23.19 42.54 -3.98
N PRO A 299 -22.41 43.58 -3.61
CA PRO A 299 -22.42 44.89 -4.27
C PRO A 299 -22.38 44.83 -5.81
N TYR A 300 -21.58 43.92 -6.37
CA TYR A 300 -21.38 43.82 -7.81
C TYR A 300 -22.58 43.19 -8.51
N GLU A 301 -23.17 42.13 -7.96
CA GLU A 301 -24.41 41.55 -8.50
C GLU A 301 -25.58 42.51 -8.43
N VAL A 302 -25.70 43.28 -7.33
CA VAL A 302 -26.77 44.28 -7.25
C VAL A 302 -26.60 45.31 -8.35
N ILE A 303 -25.38 45.82 -8.62
CA ILE A 303 -25.10 46.75 -9.73
C ILE A 303 -25.43 46.15 -11.11
N GLU A 304 -25.10 44.88 -11.36
CA GLU A 304 -25.38 44.23 -12.65
C GLU A 304 -26.85 43.83 -12.83
N THR A 305 -27.60 43.62 -11.75
CA THR A 305 -29.03 43.28 -11.77
C THR A 305 -29.96 44.48 -11.61
N LEU A 306 -29.43 45.72 -11.61
CA LEU A 306 -30.26 46.92 -11.69
C LEU A 306 -31.00 46.98 -13.05
N PRO A 307 -32.30 47.30 -13.06
CA PRO A 307 -33.09 47.32 -14.29
C PRO A 307 -32.63 48.45 -15.23
N GLU A 308 -32.40 48.12 -16.50
CA GLU A 308 -32.08 49.15 -17.50
C GLU A 308 -33.31 49.98 -17.85
N PHE A 309 -33.35 51.21 -17.33
CA PHE A 309 -34.40 52.16 -17.66
C PHE A 309 -34.07 52.86 -18.99
N SER A 310 -34.78 52.49 -20.07
CA SER A 310 -34.83 53.31 -21.27
C SER A 310 -35.95 54.35 -21.12
N PRO A 311 -35.66 55.66 -21.31
CA PRO A 311 -36.72 56.67 -21.35
C PRO A 311 -37.66 56.36 -22.52
N VAL A 312 -38.92 56.04 -22.24
CA VAL A 312 -39.90 55.68 -23.26
C VAL A 312 -40.19 56.91 -24.13
N GLU A 313 -39.65 56.92 -25.36
CA GLU A 313 -39.77 58.04 -26.29
C GLU A 313 -41.22 58.23 -26.75
N THR A 314 -41.97 58.98 -25.95
CA THR A 314 -43.38 59.31 -26.19
C THR A 314 -43.47 60.46 -27.18
N LEU A 315 -43.05 60.23 -28.42
CA LEU A 315 -43.20 61.17 -29.52
C LEU A 315 -44.03 60.56 -30.65
N LEU A 316 -45.30 60.97 -30.70
CA LEU A 316 -46.11 60.87 -31.91
C LEU A 316 -45.37 61.53 -33.07
N PHE A 317 -44.91 60.74 -34.05
CA PHE A 317 -44.60 61.27 -35.38
C PHE A 317 -45.68 60.89 -36.38
N LYS A 318 -46.28 61.91 -37.00
CA LYS A 318 -47.51 61.82 -37.78
C LYS A 318 -47.25 62.44 -39.15
N ILE A 319 -47.05 61.61 -40.16
CA ILE A 319 -46.90 62.01 -41.57
C ILE A 319 -47.64 61.00 -42.48
N PRO A 320 -48.01 61.35 -43.72
CA PRO A 320 -49.43 61.32 -44.08
C PRO A 320 -49.77 60.34 -45.21
N SER A 321 -51.07 60.30 -45.51
CA SER A 321 -51.68 59.58 -46.62
C SER A 321 -51.14 59.96 -48.01
N ASN A 322 -51.02 58.92 -48.85
CA ASN A 322 -51.03 58.89 -50.33
C ASN A 322 -49.70 58.57 -51.02
N GLY A 323 -49.60 57.33 -51.53
CA GLY A 323 -48.54 56.84 -52.41
C GLY A 323 -48.85 55.40 -52.83
N VAL A 324 -49.49 55.23 -53.99
CA VAL A 324 -49.95 53.92 -54.51
C VAL A 324 -48.79 53.14 -55.11
N PHE A 325 -48.63 51.86 -54.77
CA PHE A 325 -48.06 50.88 -55.70
C PHE A 325 -48.61 49.46 -55.48
N GLU A 326 -48.62 48.67 -56.55
CA GLU A 326 -49.54 47.56 -56.75
C GLU A 326 -48.85 46.18 -56.72
N ARG A 327 -49.58 45.11 -56.35
CA ARG A 327 -49.03 43.74 -56.21
C ARG A 327 -49.04 42.95 -57.50
N ARG A 328 -47.90 42.34 -57.87
CA ARG A 328 -47.79 40.95 -58.41
C ARG A 328 -46.33 40.54 -58.67
N GLY A 329 -46.04 39.24 -58.55
CA GLY A 329 -44.83 38.63 -59.11
C GLY A 329 -44.10 37.66 -58.16
N GLN A 330 -44.08 36.38 -58.50
CA GLN A 330 -43.28 35.35 -57.83
C GLN A 330 -41.85 35.33 -58.41
N ALA A 331 -40.84 34.95 -57.62
CA ALA A 331 -39.99 33.77 -57.90
C ALA A 331 -38.66 33.73 -57.11
N SER A 332 -38.38 32.54 -56.56
CA SER A 332 -37.08 31.85 -56.50
C SER A 332 -35.76 32.61 -56.26
N ALA A 333 -35.26 32.45 -55.03
CA ALA A 333 -33.92 31.93 -54.66
C ALA A 333 -32.61 32.54 -55.23
N ARG A 334 -31.64 32.63 -54.27
CA ARG A 334 -30.19 32.87 -54.38
C ARG A 334 -29.74 34.35 -54.48
N GLN A 335 -29.33 34.89 -53.33
CA GLN A 335 -27.90 35.13 -53.07
C GLN A 335 -27.64 35.45 -51.58
N SER A 336 -26.36 35.39 -51.21
CA SER A 336 -25.75 35.72 -49.92
C SER A 336 -26.43 36.84 -49.13
N ASN A 337 -26.91 36.52 -47.92
CA ASN A 337 -27.20 37.51 -46.89
C ASN A 337 -26.22 37.34 -45.72
N HIS A 338 -25.17 38.16 -45.73
CA HIS A 338 -24.53 38.60 -44.49
C HIS A 338 -25.65 39.24 -43.63
N THR A 339 -25.96 38.68 -42.47
CA THR A 339 -26.89 39.29 -41.51
C THR A 339 -26.11 40.16 -40.53
N PRO A 340 -26.21 41.50 -40.60
CA PRO A 340 -25.58 42.37 -39.62
C PRO A 340 -26.48 42.46 -38.38
N LEU A 341 -26.44 41.43 -37.53
CA LEU A 341 -26.94 41.49 -36.14
C LEU A 341 -25.77 41.55 -35.15
N LEU A 342 -24.73 42.29 -35.53
CA LEU A 342 -23.57 42.63 -34.72
C LEU A 342 -23.62 44.11 -34.27
N PHE A 343 -24.84 44.65 -34.08
CA PHE A 343 -25.06 46.03 -33.66
C PHE A 343 -26.28 46.20 -32.73
N HIS A 344 -26.45 45.25 -31.80
CA HIS A 344 -27.28 45.40 -30.59
C HIS A 344 -26.55 44.87 -29.34
N CYS A 345 -25.20 44.93 -29.35
CA CYS A 345 -24.33 44.38 -28.31
C CYS A 345 -23.33 45.43 -27.76
N LEU A 346 -23.63 46.72 -27.90
CA LEU A 346 -22.91 47.81 -27.25
C LEU A 346 -23.90 48.90 -26.82
N LEU A 347 -23.69 49.42 -25.60
CA LEU A 347 -24.48 50.46 -24.93
C LEU A 347 -25.82 50.02 -24.31
N ALA A 348 -25.81 48.91 -23.57
CA ALA A 348 -26.58 48.83 -22.33
C ALA A 348 -26.05 49.92 -21.37
N PHE A 349 -26.79 51.03 -21.23
CA PHE A 349 -26.29 52.25 -20.59
C PHE A 349 -27.15 52.62 -19.36
N GLN A 350 -26.78 52.03 -18.24
CA GLN A 350 -27.52 52.04 -16.97
C GLN A 350 -27.48 53.41 -16.26
N PRO A 351 -28.60 54.15 -16.15
CA PRO A 351 -28.61 55.47 -15.49
C PRO A 351 -28.42 55.37 -13.97
N LEU A 352 -28.97 54.33 -13.33
CA LEU A 352 -28.88 54.15 -11.88
C LEU A 352 -27.44 53.77 -11.47
N ARG A 353 -26.79 52.88 -12.23
CA ARG A 353 -25.36 52.53 -12.07
C ARG A 353 -24.45 53.76 -12.11
N LYS A 354 -24.69 54.69 -13.04
CA LYS A 354 -23.94 55.94 -13.12
C LYS A 354 -24.03 56.79 -11.86
N CYS A 355 -25.18 56.82 -11.18
CA CYS A 355 -25.35 57.58 -9.95
C CYS A 355 -24.40 57.09 -8.84
N PHE A 356 -24.20 55.77 -8.75
CA PHE A 356 -23.25 55.16 -7.82
C PHE A 356 -21.79 55.32 -8.28
N GLU A 357 -21.50 55.21 -9.59
CA GLU A 357 -20.16 55.45 -10.15
C GLU A 357 -19.70 56.91 -9.97
N THR A 358 -20.59 57.90 -10.14
CA THR A 358 -20.27 59.33 -9.94
C THR A 358 -20.49 59.82 -8.50
N ARG A 359 -21.01 58.96 -7.60
CA ARG A 359 -21.41 59.30 -6.23
C ARG A 359 -22.37 60.50 -6.14
N ASP A 360 -23.25 60.64 -7.14
CA ASP A 360 -24.15 61.79 -7.28
C ASP A 360 -25.53 61.50 -6.67
N VAL A 361 -25.74 62.06 -5.48
CA VAL A 361 -26.98 61.92 -4.69
C VAL A 361 -28.16 62.69 -5.31
N GLU A 362 -27.89 63.74 -6.11
CA GLU A 362 -28.96 64.50 -6.79
C GLU A 362 -29.42 63.77 -8.05
N LEU A 363 -28.48 63.19 -8.81
CA LEU A 363 -28.78 62.33 -9.95
C LEU A 363 -29.57 61.09 -9.51
N LEU A 364 -29.17 60.44 -8.40
CA LEU A 364 -29.89 59.27 -7.85
C LEU A 364 -31.35 59.61 -7.52
N LYS A 365 -31.60 60.71 -6.82
CA LYS A 365 -32.96 61.19 -6.48
C LYS A 365 -33.78 61.50 -7.72
N LYS A 366 -33.17 62.10 -8.74
CA LYS A 366 -33.83 62.38 -10.01
C LYS A 366 -34.23 61.08 -10.71
N THR A 367 -33.32 60.12 -10.88
CA THR A 367 -33.63 58.82 -11.48
C THR A 367 -34.69 58.05 -10.71
N LEU A 368 -34.67 58.11 -9.38
CA LEU A 368 -35.67 57.45 -8.52
C LEU A 368 -37.07 58.09 -8.62
N THR A 369 -37.16 59.36 -9.04
CA THR A 369 -38.42 60.08 -9.28
C THR A 369 -39.00 59.80 -10.67
N GLU A 370 -38.15 59.35 -11.62
CA GLU A 370 -38.53 59.02 -13.00
C GLU A 370 -38.95 57.53 -13.16
N MET A 371 -38.72 56.68 -12.15
CA MET A 371 -39.10 55.26 -12.10
C MET A 371 -40.48 55.01 -11.46
N ASP A 372 -41.07 53.82 -11.65
CA ASP A 372 -42.27 53.42 -10.90
C ASP A 372 -41.94 53.29 -9.40
N PRO A 373 -42.74 53.88 -8.49
CA PRO A 373 -42.42 53.93 -7.06
C PRO A 373 -42.21 52.56 -6.39
N LYS A 374 -42.78 51.47 -6.93
CA LYS A 374 -42.55 50.11 -6.38
C LYS A 374 -41.19 49.56 -6.77
N GLU A 375 -40.80 49.72 -8.03
CA GLU A 375 -39.50 49.29 -8.54
C GLU A 375 -38.36 50.09 -7.89
N ALA A 376 -38.59 51.39 -7.69
CA ALA A 376 -37.72 52.29 -6.95
C ALA A 376 -37.48 51.82 -5.50
N GLU A 377 -38.54 51.48 -4.76
CA GLU A 377 -38.46 50.97 -3.39
C GLU A 377 -37.70 49.63 -3.32
N GLU A 378 -37.95 48.72 -4.27
CA GLU A 378 -37.27 47.43 -4.34
C GLU A 378 -35.77 47.57 -4.69
N CYS A 379 -35.43 48.44 -5.65
CA CYS A 379 -34.03 48.73 -5.98
C CYS A 379 -33.27 49.35 -4.80
N MET A 380 -33.88 50.29 -4.08
CA MET A 380 -33.25 50.89 -2.89
C MET A 380 -33.03 49.87 -1.77
N LYS A 381 -34.02 49.00 -1.50
CA LYS A 381 -33.86 47.90 -0.51
C LYS A 381 -32.69 46.97 -0.87
N ARG A 382 -32.52 46.64 -2.15
CA ARG A 382 -31.38 45.84 -2.63
C ARG A 382 -30.05 46.58 -2.47
N CYS A 383 -30.00 47.88 -2.77
CA CYS A 383 -28.80 48.72 -2.58
C CYS A 383 -28.40 48.85 -1.10
N ILE A 384 -29.36 48.88 -0.18
CA ILE A 384 -29.09 48.91 1.27
C ILE A 384 -28.61 47.53 1.74
N ALA A 385 -29.26 46.44 1.30
CA ALA A 385 -28.88 45.07 1.66
C ALA A 385 -27.50 44.66 1.11
N SER A 386 -27.05 45.20 -0.03
CA SER A 386 -25.66 45.02 -0.49
C SER A 386 -24.67 46.03 0.09
N GLY A 387 -25.10 46.99 0.92
CA GLY A 387 -24.22 48.01 1.49
C GLY A 387 -23.77 49.08 0.50
N LEU A 388 -24.36 49.12 -0.70
CA LEU A 388 -24.15 50.16 -1.71
C LEU A 388 -24.68 51.54 -1.26
N TRP A 389 -25.62 51.54 -0.31
CA TRP A 389 -26.21 52.72 0.28
C TRP A 389 -26.41 52.53 1.79
N VAL A 390 -25.87 53.44 2.61
CA VAL A 390 -26.07 53.44 4.07
C VAL A 390 -27.19 54.40 4.42
N GLU A 391 -28.28 53.89 5.00
CA GLU A 391 -29.32 54.76 5.54
C GLU A 391 -28.82 55.46 6.81
N ASN A 392 -28.82 56.80 6.76
CA ASN A 392 -28.57 57.71 7.88
C ASN A 392 -27.10 57.78 8.38
N ALA A 393 -26.30 58.64 7.75
CA ALA A 393 -24.90 58.94 8.11
C ALA A 393 -24.68 59.66 9.47
N ALA A 394 -25.70 59.72 10.34
CA ALA A 394 -25.66 60.49 11.59
C ALA A 394 -25.28 59.66 12.84
N ALA A 395 -24.91 58.39 12.68
CA ALA A 395 -24.61 57.47 13.79
C ALA A 395 -23.25 56.74 13.67
N ALA A 396 -22.45 57.02 12.64
CA ALA A 396 -21.15 56.38 12.41
C ALA A 396 -19.96 57.12 13.06
N ASP A 397 -20.15 58.35 13.54
CA ASP A 397 -19.11 59.18 14.17
C ASP A 397 -18.87 58.82 15.66
N ALA A 398 -18.96 57.54 16.02
CA ALA A 398 -18.94 57.10 17.42
C ALA A 398 -18.25 55.74 17.71
N GLU A 399 -17.39 55.23 16.82
CA GLU A 399 -16.33 54.28 17.23
C GLU A 399 -15.16 54.33 16.23
N GLY A 400 -14.01 54.84 16.68
CA GLY A 400 -12.86 55.09 15.81
C GLY A 400 -12.00 53.85 15.57
N GLY A 401 -11.75 53.55 14.30
CA GLY A 401 -10.85 52.48 13.85
C GLY A 401 -10.19 52.86 12.51
N GLU A 402 -9.10 53.62 12.58
CA GLU A 402 -8.35 54.08 11.41
C GLU A 402 -7.63 52.92 10.72
N GLN A 403 -8.03 52.60 9.48
CA GLN A 403 -7.14 51.93 8.52
C GLN A 403 -7.17 52.66 7.18
N VAL A 404 -6.11 53.43 6.96
CA VAL A 404 -5.67 53.84 5.62
C VAL A 404 -5.00 52.65 4.95
N TYR A 405 -5.45 52.27 3.76
CA TYR A 405 -4.53 51.82 2.73
C TYR A 405 -4.82 52.56 1.42
N ASP A 406 -3.74 53.00 0.80
CA ASP A 406 -3.70 53.85 -0.38
C ASP A 406 -3.72 52.98 -1.65
N THR A 407 -4.37 53.47 -2.71
CA THR A 407 -4.39 52.81 -4.03
C THR A 407 -3.71 53.70 -5.06
N THR A 408 -2.38 53.85 -4.95
CA THR A 408 -1.59 54.42 -6.04
C THR A 408 -1.42 53.39 -7.17
N ASN A 409 -2.17 53.64 -8.25
CA ASN A 409 -1.98 53.28 -9.67
C ASN A 409 -0.95 52.22 -10.10
N GLY A 410 -1.32 51.48 -11.14
CA GLY A 410 -0.48 50.45 -11.76
C GLY A 410 0.77 50.95 -12.49
N VAL A 411 1.84 50.17 -12.31
CA VAL A 411 2.82 49.69 -13.32
C VAL A 411 3.45 50.69 -14.30
N SER A 412 4.78 50.81 -14.22
CA SER A 412 5.65 50.69 -15.40
C SER A 412 6.98 50.03 -15.02
N VAL A 413 7.67 49.45 -16.00
CA VAL A 413 8.83 48.55 -15.82
C VAL A 413 10.14 49.26 -16.17
N GLU A 414 11.13 49.26 -15.28
CA GLU A 414 12.56 49.28 -15.66
C GLU A 414 13.51 48.82 -14.52
N GLU A 415 14.01 47.59 -14.68
CA GLU A 415 15.37 47.08 -14.45
C GLU A 415 16.29 47.46 -13.23
N VAL A 416 16.78 46.37 -12.59
CA VAL A 416 18.21 46.03 -12.36
C VAL A 416 18.90 46.23 -10.97
N LYS A 417 19.49 45.11 -10.50
CA LYS A 417 20.61 44.90 -9.53
C LYS A 417 20.42 45.08 -8.00
N ALA A 418 20.31 43.91 -7.36
CA ALA A 418 21.34 43.34 -6.45
C ALA A 418 21.54 43.90 -5.02
N SER A 419 22.36 43.16 -4.26
CA SER A 419 22.76 43.32 -2.84
C SER A 419 21.64 43.00 -1.84
N ALA A 420 21.74 41.90 -1.09
CA ALA A 420 22.64 41.59 0.02
C ALA A 420 22.12 42.15 1.35
N GLY A 421 21.94 41.26 2.33
CA GLY A 421 21.46 41.62 3.66
C GLY A 421 22.57 42.18 4.57
N LYS A 422 22.35 41.99 5.88
CA LYS A 422 23.03 42.57 7.07
C LYS A 422 22.24 43.72 7.69
N ASP A 423 22.21 43.91 9.01
CA ASP A 423 22.53 43.06 10.17
C ASP A 423 21.91 43.80 11.38
N ASN A 424 21.55 43.09 12.47
CA ASN A 424 22.21 43.36 13.76
C ASN A 424 21.70 42.47 14.90
N VAL A 425 22.60 41.58 15.32
CA VAL A 425 22.74 41.13 16.71
C VAL A 425 23.25 42.31 17.57
N LYS A 426 22.86 42.38 18.85
CA LYS A 426 23.54 43.24 19.83
C LYS A 426 24.73 42.49 20.48
N LYS A 427 25.87 43.20 20.50
CA LYS A 427 27.09 43.11 21.33
C LYS A 427 26.94 42.42 22.72
N GLU A 428 28.00 41.92 23.38
CA GLU A 428 29.44 42.31 23.43
C GLU A 428 30.35 41.05 23.63
N GLU A 429 31.55 40.93 23.02
CA GLU A 429 32.92 41.14 23.61
C GLU A 429 33.20 40.28 24.88
N GLU A 430 34.26 39.46 25.03
CA GLU A 430 35.69 39.43 24.59
C GLU A 430 36.16 37.94 24.38
N ALA A 431 37.37 37.51 23.96
CA ALA A 431 38.57 38.07 23.27
C ALA A 431 39.57 36.91 22.89
N SER A 432 40.77 37.24 22.37
CA SER A 432 41.99 36.39 22.24
C SER A 432 41.91 35.09 21.41
N ALA A 433 42.32 35.02 20.14
CA ALA A 433 43.68 35.11 19.56
C ALA A 433 44.51 33.79 19.47
N ASN A 434 44.56 33.28 18.22
CA ASN A 434 45.72 32.69 17.52
C ASN A 434 46.20 31.23 17.81
N SER A 435 46.83 30.65 16.77
CA SER A 435 47.33 29.26 16.62
C SER A 435 46.25 28.16 16.65
N GLY A 436 46.23 27.15 15.76
CA GLY A 436 47.16 26.84 14.68
C GLY A 436 48.29 25.91 15.11
N ASP A 437 47.96 24.62 15.32
CA ASP A 437 48.91 23.55 15.01
C ASP A 437 48.19 22.22 14.70
N SER A 438 48.92 21.32 14.06
CA SER A 438 48.53 19.94 13.75
C SER A 438 48.59 19.06 15.00
N ALA A 439 47.75 18.03 15.07
CA ALA A 439 47.88 16.97 16.07
C ALA A 439 47.91 15.58 15.38
N PRO A 440 48.68 14.60 15.90
CA PRO A 440 49.21 13.53 15.06
C PRO A 440 48.65 12.14 15.37
N ASN A 441 48.93 11.26 14.43
CA ASN A 441 48.86 9.81 14.55
C ASN A 441 49.70 9.28 15.74
N LYS A 442 49.08 8.59 16.71
CA LYS A 442 49.46 7.25 17.21
C LYS A 442 48.74 6.83 18.50
N SER A 443 48.10 5.67 18.47
CA SER A 443 48.30 4.55 19.41
C SER A 443 47.68 3.29 18.80
#